data_AF-A0A9E5K777-F1
#
_entry.id   AF-A0A9E5K777-F1
#
_cell.length_a   1.000
_cell.length_b   1.000
_cell.length_c   1.000
_cell.angle_alpha   90.00
_cell.angle_beta   90.00
_cell.angle_gamma   90.00
#
_symmetry.space_group_name_H-M   'P 1'
#
loop_
_entity.id
_entity.type
_entity.pdbx_description
1 polymer ?
#
loop_
_entity_poly.entity_id
_entity_poly.type
_entity_poly.pdbx_seq_one_letter_code
_entity_poly.pdbx_strand_id
1 'polypeptide(L)'
;WDLIGFDGNEPGCLRTHPGFRRLTGSGGTFTPITAPAENALLRKEEEEKTQLLDELTDYQERFLRALQALGSEQTLQSADEAYVVAHLMKGICGFLGWNRVVSYLYPLEEVLKLLSEEKIPLNDYTLQILHEAAYQLKSFFTASRTQGSFSLSTLRRSESRLLQLIWGASRNDEKTHLFIGKYHLNAVEHFLLSLAKTGSFSVRPESDFTKGAQMPYGALIQFNGDRRGFAGIYLPENTLKEIVHPLITGSREKIENRRALDSLTEFGNLIGNQFAENCAGTGITLQPSAPLTYFGPGEPMKALGTPTYCFYCEINGYSFYLAGDFRLPQDIPELSNKEGNYSLPSLFEFLPPVIEQSLAEYELKATISQEPSQSDLIGFDGGITSVVSFVSEDKMTPDLVLFLSCEMSVVDCLLGSTNRMRRRLNQEDL
;
A
#
# COMPACT_ATOMS: atom_id res chain seq x y z
N TRP A 1 16.01 16.56 -4.72
CA TRP A 1 16.26 17.50 -5.82
C TRP A 1 17.70 17.28 -6.26
N ASP A 2 17.88 16.61 -7.39
CA ASP A 2 19.01 16.72 -8.31
C ASP A 2 18.45 16.36 -9.69
N LEU A 3 18.80 17.16 -10.68
CA LEU A 3 18.19 17.17 -12.01
C LEU A 3 18.39 15.82 -12.72
N ILE A 4 17.29 15.21 -13.13
CA ILE A 4 17.29 14.28 -14.27
C ILE A 4 17.66 15.11 -15.49
N GLY A 5 18.90 14.96 -15.95
CA GLY A 5 19.35 15.46 -17.24
C GLY A 5 18.56 14.80 -18.35
N PHE A 6 17.44 15.41 -18.73
CA PHE A 6 16.94 15.33 -20.08
C PHE A 6 17.93 16.11 -20.96
N ASP A 7 18.73 15.38 -21.74
CA ASP A 7 19.56 16.01 -22.77
C ASP A 7 18.61 16.67 -23.78
N GLY A 8 18.52 18.00 -23.70
CA GLY A 8 17.52 18.83 -24.34
C GLY A 8 17.75 19.05 -25.83
N ASN A 9 17.82 17.99 -26.63
CA ASN A 9 17.95 18.09 -28.09
C ASN A 9 16.95 17.27 -28.92
N GLU A 10 15.91 16.70 -28.31
CA GLU A 10 14.79 16.11 -29.07
C GLU A 10 13.53 16.98 -29.01
N PRO A 11 13.07 17.56 -30.13
CA PRO A 11 11.84 18.34 -30.17
C PRO A 11 10.65 17.37 -30.23
N GLY A 12 10.18 16.88 -29.09
CA GLY A 12 9.04 15.97 -29.15
C GLY A 12 8.50 15.34 -27.88
N CYS A 13 8.61 15.93 -26.69
CA CYS A 13 8.01 15.31 -25.49
C CYS A 13 7.45 16.34 -24.51
N LEU A 14 6.36 17.01 -24.89
CA LEU A 14 5.37 17.60 -23.99
C LEU A 14 4.08 17.81 -24.81
N ARG A 15 3.31 16.74 -25.02
CA ARG A 15 1.89 16.89 -25.37
C ARG A 15 1.11 16.85 -24.08
N THR A 16 0.62 18.01 -23.65
CA THR A 16 -0.51 18.10 -22.74
C THR A 16 -1.65 17.23 -23.29
N HIS A 17 -2.18 16.31 -22.48
CA HIS A 17 -3.37 15.53 -22.80
C HIS A 17 -4.47 16.48 -23.36
N PRO A 18 -5.04 16.25 -24.55
CA PRO A 18 -6.06 17.13 -25.12
C PRO A 18 -7.41 17.12 -24.36
N GLY A 19 -7.55 16.26 -23.34
CA GLY A 19 -8.78 16.07 -22.57
C GLY A 19 -9.12 17.19 -21.56
N PHE A 20 -8.23 18.17 -21.36
CA PHE A 20 -8.55 19.35 -20.54
C PHE A 20 -8.83 20.55 -21.42
N ARG A 21 -10.10 20.72 -21.81
CA ARG A 21 -10.56 22.03 -22.25
C ARG A 21 -10.69 22.91 -21.02
N ARG A 22 -9.93 24.00 -20.96
CA ARG A 22 -10.15 25.09 -20.00
C ARG A 22 -11.59 25.56 -20.19
N LEU A 23 -12.47 25.29 -19.23
CA LEU A 23 -13.82 25.85 -19.19
C LEU A 23 -13.71 27.35 -18.94
N THR A 24 -13.45 28.11 -20.00
CA THR A 24 -13.63 29.56 -19.99
C THR A 24 -15.07 29.86 -20.37
N GLY A 25 -15.85 30.36 -19.41
CA GLY A 25 -17.06 31.12 -19.68
C GLY A 25 -18.37 30.37 -19.45
N SER A 26 -19.20 31.00 -18.61
CA SER A 26 -20.58 30.70 -18.27
C SER A 26 -21.49 30.37 -19.47
N GLY A 27 -22.28 29.29 -19.35
CA GLY A 27 -23.61 29.20 -19.98
C GLY A 27 -23.80 28.33 -21.25
N GLY A 28 -22.93 27.36 -21.54
CA GLY A 28 -23.08 26.49 -22.72
C GLY A 28 -24.01 25.28 -22.51
N THR A 29 -25.02 25.11 -23.36
CA THR A 29 -25.88 23.93 -23.49
C THR A 29 -25.07 22.67 -23.83
N PHE A 30 -25.36 21.56 -23.13
CA PHE A 30 -24.74 20.26 -23.37
C PHE A 30 -25.08 19.76 -24.78
N THR A 31 -24.07 19.69 -25.65
CA THR A 31 -24.20 19.14 -27.01
C THR A 31 -23.58 17.74 -27.00
N PRO A 32 -24.32 16.67 -27.34
CA PRO A 32 -23.74 15.33 -27.39
C PRO A 32 -22.67 15.25 -28.49
N ILE A 33 -21.54 14.65 -28.14
CA ILE A 33 -20.32 14.52 -28.93
C ILE A 33 -20.63 13.79 -30.25
N THR A 34 -20.55 14.50 -31.37
CA THR A 34 -20.83 13.95 -32.72
C THR A 34 -19.85 14.48 -33.79
N ALA A 35 -18.65 14.94 -33.41
CA ALA A 35 -17.67 15.45 -34.36
C ALA A 35 -16.80 14.32 -34.98
N PRO A 36 -16.79 14.11 -36.31
CA PRO A 36 -16.02 13.06 -36.98
C PRO A 36 -14.50 13.09 -36.73
N ALA A 37 -13.94 14.27 -36.45
CA ALA A 37 -12.52 14.45 -36.17
C ALA A 37 -12.10 13.92 -34.78
N GLU A 38 -12.97 14.01 -33.77
CA GLU A 38 -12.71 13.45 -32.43
C GLU A 38 -12.80 11.91 -32.46
N ASN A 39 -13.72 11.35 -33.26
CA ASN A 39 -13.78 9.91 -33.50
C ASN A 39 -12.54 9.35 -34.22
N ALA A 40 -11.90 10.13 -35.10
CA ALA A 40 -10.66 9.74 -35.77
C ALA A 40 -9.46 9.77 -34.81
N LEU A 41 -9.42 10.74 -33.88
CA LEU A 41 -8.39 10.81 -32.84
C LEU A 41 -8.50 9.65 -31.86
N LEU A 42 -9.72 9.33 -31.39
CA LEU A 42 -9.94 8.19 -30.49
C LEU A 42 -9.54 6.85 -31.13
N ARG A 43 -9.87 6.64 -32.42
CA ARG A 43 -9.43 5.44 -33.16
C ARG A 43 -7.91 5.34 -33.25
N LYS A 44 -7.25 6.47 -33.53
CA LYS A 44 -5.78 6.52 -33.60
C LYS A 44 -5.15 6.21 -32.23
N GLU A 45 -5.72 6.73 -31.14
CA GLU A 45 -5.27 6.42 -29.77
C GLU A 45 -5.47 4.93 -29.42
N GLU A 46 -6.60 4.33 -29.84
CA GLU A 46 -6.84 2.89 -29.66
C GLU A 46 -5.88 2.03 -30.48
N GLU A 47 -5.56 2.42 -31.71
CA GLU A 47 -4.56 1.76 -32.56
C GLU A 47 -3.16 1.84 -31.94
N GLU A 48 -2.72 3.04 -31.49
CA GLU A 48 -1.44 3.24 -30.80
C GLU A 48 -1.37 2.41 -29.51
N LYS A 49 -2.44 2.39 -28.71
CA LYS A 49 -2.52 1.55 -27.51
C LYS A 49 -2.38 0.07 -27.85
N THR A 50 -3.04 -0.39 -28.90
CA THR A 50 -2.98 -1.80 -29.32
C THR A 50 -1.56 -2.18 -29.76
N GLN A 51 -0.90 -1.31 -30.53
CA GLN A 51 0.48 -1.51 -30.94
C GLN A 51 1.42 -1.59 -29.72
N LEU A 52 1.28 -0.67 -28.75
CA LEU A 52 2.08 -0.69 -27.53
C LEU A 52 1.87 -1.98 -26.71
N LEU A 53 0.65 -2.54 -26.69
CA LEU A 53 0.37 -3.81 -26.02
C LEU A 53 1.01 -5.01 -26.73
N ASP A 54 1.10 -4.98 -28.07
CA ASP A 54 1.80 -6.00 -28.85
C ASP A 54 3.31 -5.92 -28.59
N GLU A 55 3.91 -4.72 -28.64
CA GLU A 55 5.32 -4.51 -28.31
C GLU A 55 5.64 -4.98 -26.87
N LEU A 56 4.77 -4.68 -25.92
CA LEU A 56 4.93 -5.12 -24.53
C LEU A 56 4.87 -6.65 -24.39
N THR A 57 4.08 -7.32 -25.21
CA THR A 57 4.01 -8.79 -25.25
C THR A 57 5.34 -9.37 -25.73
N ASP A 58 5.91 -8.81 -26.78
CA ASP A 58 7.22 -9.23 -27.32
C ASP A 58 8.34 -9.00 -26.29
N TYR A 59 8.35 -7.84 -25.62
CA TYR A 59 9.31 -7.57 -24.55
C TYR A 59 9.13 -8.52 -23.37
N GLN A 60 7.90 -8.85 -22.98
CA GLN A 60 7.63 -9.81 -21.92
C GLN A 60 8.16 -11.20 -22.27
N GLU A 61 8.04 -11.65 -23.52
CA GLU A 61 8.62 -12.92 -23.95
C GLU A 61 10.15 -12.91 -23.92
N ARG A 62 10.77 -11.83 -24.41
CA ARG A 62 12.23 -11.65 -24.35
C ARG A 62 12.72 -11.63 -22.91
N PHE A 63 12.01 -10.95 -22.02
CA PHE A 63 12.31 -10.89 -20.60
C PHE A 63 12.29 -12.28 -19.96
N LEU A 64 11.27 -13.09 -20.25
CA LEU A 64 11.16 -14.45 -19.74
C LEU A 64 12.28 -15.36 -20.25
N ARG A 65 12.72 -15.20 -21.51
CA ARG A 65 13.87 -15.94 -22.05
C ARG A 65 15.17 -15.54 -21.38
N ALA A 66 15.40 -14.24 -21.17
CA ALA A 66 16.58 -13.75 -20.47
C ALA A 66 16.63 -14.28 -19.02
N LEU A 67 15.50 -14.28 -18.30
CA LEU A 67 15.43 -14.87 -16.96
C LEU A 67 15.63 -16.39 -16.96
N GLN A 68 15.13 -17.10 -17.96
CA GLN A 68 15.36 -18.54 -18.09
C GLN A 68 16.84 -18.84 -18.31
N ALA A 69 17.52 -18.08 -19.19
CA ALA A 69 18.95 -18.18 -19.41
C ALA A 69 19.75 -17.84 -18.14
N LEU A 70 19.35 -16.79 -17.40
CA LEU A 70 19.92 -16.45 -16.11
C LEU A 70 19.85 -17.62 -15.12
N GLY A 71 18.72 -18.33 -15.08
CA GLY A 71 18.54 -19.51 -14.23
C GLY A 71 19.38 -20.72 -14.66
N SER A 72 19.43 -21.03 -15.95
CA SER A 72 20.10 -22.23 -16.47
C SER A 72 21.61 -22.08 -16.65
N GLU A 73 22.05 -20.92 -17.12
CA GLU A 73 23.46 -20.65 -17.45
C GLU A 73 24.18 -19.90 -16.32
N GLN A 74 23.42 -19.31 -15.38
CA GLN A 74 23.93 -18.53 -14.25
C GLN A 74 24.89 -17.40 -14.69
N THR A 75 24.63 -16.79 -15.84
CA THR A 75 25.48 -15.72 -16.38
C THR A 75 24.94 -14.34 -16.03
N LEU A 76 25.84 -13.43 -15.67
CA LEU A 76 25.51 -12.03 -15.39
C LEU A 76 25.06 -11.28 -16.65
N GLN A 77 25.46 -11.75 -17.83
CA GLN A 77 25.03 -11.20 -19.11
C GLN A 77 23.52 -11.35 -19.32
N SER A 78 22.93 -12.48 -18.90
CA SER A 78 21.48 -12.65 -18.94
C SER A 78 20.74 -11.73 -17.96
N ALA A 79 21.36 -11.37 -16.83
CA ALA A 79 20.80 -10.37 -15.91
C ALA A 79 20.81 -8.96 -16.54
N ASP A 80 21.89 -8.59 -17.24
CA ASP A 80 21.98 -7.32 -17.98
C ASP A 80 20.97 -7.24 -19.12
N GLU A 81 20.79 -8.32 -19.89
CA GLU A 81 19.75 -8.38 -20.92
C GLU A 81 18.35 -8.23 -20.33
N ALA A 82 18.05 -8.95 -19.24
CA ALA A 82 16.78 -8.82 -18.54
C ALA A 82 16.58 -7.40 -17.99
N TYR A 83 17.62 -6.75 -17.47
CA TYR A 83 17.61 -5.35 -17.02
C TYR A 83 17.19 -4.40 -18.15
N VAL A 84 17.85 -4.51 -19.32
CA VAL A 84 17.53 -3.68 -20.50
C VAL A 84 16.08 -3.88 -20.93
N VAL A 85 15.61 -5.13 -20.97
CA VAL A 85 14.22 -5.42 -21.36
C VAL A 85 13.22 -4.87 -20.32
N ALA A 86 13.50 -4.98 -19.02
CA ALA A 86 12.68 -4.38 -17.97
C ALA A 86 12.58 -2.86 -18.10
N HIS A 87 13.69 -2.20 -18.45
CA HIS A 87 13.73 -0.76 -18.70
C HIS A 87 12.83 -0.36 -19.88
N LEU A 88 12.83 -1.14 -20.98
CA LEU A 88 11.97 -0.90 -22.14
C LEU A 88 10.48 -1.09 -21.80
N MET A 89 10.14 -2.17 -21.08
CA MET A 89 8.77 -2.38 -20.59
C MET A 89 8.30 -1.22 -19.72
N LYS A 90 9.17 -0.67 -18.87
CA LYS A 90 8.87 0.50 -18.03
C LYS A 90 8.52 1.73 -18.87
N GLY A 91 9.27 1.97 -19.95
CA GLY A 91 8.98 3.05 -20.90
C GLY A 91 7.58 2.94 -21.50
N ILE A 92 7.23 1.78 -22.04
CA ILE A 92 5.91 1.51 -22.62
C ILE A 92 4.79 1.65 -21.57
N CYS A 93 4.99 1.10 -20.38
CA CYS A 93 4.02 1.23 -19.28
C CYS A 93 3.81 2.70 -18.88
N GLY A 94 4.85 3.53 -18.96
CA GLY A 94 4.76 4.98 -18.77
C GLY A 94 3.88 5.65 -19.83
N PHE A 95 4.06 5.31 -21.11
CA PHE A 95 3.21 5.81 -22.19
C PHE A 95 1.75 5.39 -22.05
N LEU A 96 1.50 4.18 -21.55
CA LEU A 96 0.15 3.66 -21.28
C LEU A 96 -0.50 4.28 -20.01
N GLY A 97 0.22 5.12 -19.27
CA GLY A 97 -0.25 5.72 -18.02
C GLY A 97 -0.38 4.72 -16.86
N TRP A 98 0.29 3.57 -16.95
CA TRP A 98 0.24 2.51 -15.94
C TRP A 98 1.22 2.76 -14.81
N ASN A 99 1.04 3.89 -14.11
CA ASN A 99 1.97 4.38 -13.08
C ASN A 99 2.30 3.30 -12.04
N ARG A 100 1.32 2.52 -11.59
CA ARG A 100 1.56 1.46 -10.60
C ARG A 100 2.48 0.34 -11.11
N VAL A 101 2.38 0.01 -12.40
CA VAL A 101 3.24 -0.99 -13.04
C VAL A 101 4.64 -0.42 -13.28
N VAL A 102 4.74 0.87 -13.61
CA VAL A 102 6.02 1.60 -13.69
C VAL A 102 6.73 1.57 -12.33
N SER A 103 6.03 1.88 -11.24
CA SER A 103 6.57 1.83 -9.88
C SER A 103 7.02 0.42 -9.49
N TYR A 104 6.36 -0.62 -10.01
CA TYR A 104 6.77 -2.02 -9.83
C TYR A 104 7.97 -2.43 -10.70
N LEU A 105 8.05 -1.96 -11.94
CA LEU A 105 9.15 -2.25 -12.86
C LEU A 105 10.46 -1.58 -12.40
N TYR A 106 10.39 -0.46 -11.69
CA TYR A 106 11.56 0.22 -11.15
C TYR A 106 12.42 -0.67 -10.22
N PRO A 107 11.89 -1.27 -9.12
CA PRO A 107 12.67 -2.16 -8.28
C PRO A 107 13.04 -3.46 -8.99
N LEU A 108 12.24 -3.96 -9.93
CA LEU A 108 12.62 -5.13 -10.73
C LEU A 108 13.87 -4.85 -11.57
N GLU A 109 13.86 -3.73 -12.29
CA GLU A 109 15.00 -3.24 -13.06
C GLU A 109 16.24 -3.03 -12.18
N GLU A 110 16.08 -2.40 -11.02
CA GLU A 110 17.21 -2.16 -10.11
C GLU A 110 17.79 -3.45 -9.54
N VAL A 111 16.97 -4.47 -9.22
CA VAL A 111 17.47 -5.79 -8.81
C VAL A 111 18.31 -6.43 -9.91
N LEU A 112 17.85 -6.38 -11.16
CA LEU A 112 18.56 -6.97 -12.29
C LEU A 112 19.89 -6.25 -12.56
N LYS A 113 19.90 -4.92 -12.42
CA LYS A 113 21.12 -4.12 -12.48
C LYS A 113 22.10 -4.46 -11.36
N LEU A 114 21.62 -4.56 -10.12
CA LEU A 114 22.47 -4.92 -8.98
C LEU A 114 22.98 -6.37 -9.09
N LEU A 115 22.23 -7.25 -9.72
CA LEU A 115 22.69 -8.60 -10.09
C LEU A 115 23.80 -8.55 -11.13
N SER A 116 23.63 -7.81 -12.23
CA SER A 116 24.66 -7.70 -13.27
C SER A 116 25.94 -7.02 -12.77
N GLU A 117 25.83 -6.18 -11.74
CA GLU A 117 26.95 -5.56 -11.02
C GLU A 117 27.53 -6.43 -9.87
N GLU A 118 27.07 -7.67 -9.71
CA GLU A 118 27.48 -8.61 -8.64
C GLU A 118 27.24 -8.11 -7.19
N LYS A 119 26.35 -7.13 -7.01
CA LYS A 119 26.00 -6.59 -5.68
C LYS A 119 24.93 -7.40 -4.97
N ILE A 120 24.09 -8.10 -5.73
CA ILE A 120 23.16 -9.12 -5.23
C ILE A 120 23.71 -10.50 -5.60
N PRO A 121 23.80 -11.48 -4.68
CA PRO A 121 24.18 -12.84 -5.04
C PRO A 121 23.08 -13.51 -5.88
N LEU A 122 23.48 -14.09 -7.01
CA LEU A 122 22.61 -14.96 -7.80
C LEU A 122 22.51 -16.34 -7.11
N ASN A 123 21.36 -16.62 -6.50
CA ASN A 123 21.06 -17.90 -5.85
C ASN A 123 19.60 -18.28 -6.13
N ASP A 124 19.20 -19.49 -5.72
CA ASP A 124 17.84 -20.02 -5.96
C ASP A 124 16.74 -19.11 -5.39
N TYR A 125 16.99 -18.45 -4.25
CA TYR A 125 16.03 -17.53 -3.65
C TYR A 125 15.85 -16.26 -4.49
N THR A 126 16.94 -15.66 -4.97
CA THR A 126 16.88 -14.50 -5.87
C THR A 126 16.20 -14.85 -7.19
N LEU A 127 16.54 -16.00 -7.78
CA LEU A 127 15.89 -16.50 -9.00
C LEU A 127 14.39 -16.72 -8.80
N GLN A 128 13.99 -17.30 -7.66
CA GLN A 128 12.57 -17.48 -7.34
C GLN A 128 11.81 -16.16 -7.29
N ILE A 129 12.40 -15.11 -6.69
CA ILE A 129 11.80 -13.77 -6.64
C ILE A 129 11.63 -13.19 -8.05
N LEU A 130 12.66 -13.30 -8.89
CA LEU A 130 12.61 -12.79 -10.28
C LEU A 130 11.58 -13.53 -11.13
N HIS A 131 11.48 -14.85 -10.99
CA HIS A 131 10.47 -15.64 -11.70
C HIS A 131 9.05 -15.31 -11.23
N GLU A 132 8.84 -15.15 -9.93
CA GLU A 132 7.56 -14.68 -9.41
C GLU A 132 7.22 -13.30 -10.00
N ALA A 133 8.18 -12.38 -10.00
CA ALA A 133 7.99 -11.03 -10.51
C ALA A 133 7.60 -11.02 -12.00
N ALA A 134 8.32 -11.78 -12.82
CA ALA A 134 8.03 -11.95 -14.24
C ALA A 134 6.65 -12.57 -14.49
N TYR A 135 6.26 -13.53 -13.66
CA TYR A 135 4.93 -14.16 -13.75
C TYR A 135 3.80 -13.17 -13.41
N GLN A 136 3.98 -12.32 -12.40
CA GLN A 136 2.99 -11.29 -12.06
C GLN A 136 2.84 -10.26 -13.17
N LEU A 137 3.94 -9.80 -13.77
CA LEU A 137 3.91 -8.91 -14.93
C LEU A 137 3.20 -9.53 -16.13
N LYS A 138 3.55 -10.78 -16.49
CA LYS A 138 2.87 -11.50 -17.57
C LYS A 138 1.37 -11.59 -17.33
N SER A 139 0.97 -11.92 -16.11
CA SER A 139 -0.43 -12.04 -15.71
C SER A 139 -1.17 -10.71 -15.84
N PHE A 140 -0.54 -9.61 -15.41
CA PHE A 140 -1.09 -8.26 -15.55
C PHE A 140 -1.23 -7.85 -17.03
N PHE A 141 -0.21 -8.08 -17.87
CA PHE A 141 -0.28 -7.75 -19.31
C PHE A 141 -1.35 -8.57 -20.03
N THR A 142 -1.46 -9.86 -19.69
CA THR A 142 -2.49 -10.75 -20.24
C THR A 142 -3.88 -10.25 -19.87
N ALA A 143 -4.13 -9.97 -18.59
CA ALA A 143 -5.40 -9.43 -18.12
C ALA A 143 -5.73 -8.09 -18.80
N SER A 144 -4.75 -7.19 -18.92
CA SER A 144 -4.93 -5.89 -19.58
C SER A 144 -5.30 -6.03 -21.06
N ARG A 145 -4.75 -7.04 -21.76
CA ARG A 145 -5.07 -7.35 -23.16
C ARG A 145 -6.46 -7.97 -23.32
N THR A 146 -6.84 -8.88 -22.42
CA THR A 146 -8.14 -9.57 -22.48
C THR A 146 -9.26 -8.82 -21.78
N GLN A 147 -9.00 -7.58 -21.30
CA GLN A 147 -9.92 -6.80 -20.46
C GLN A 147 -10.38 -7.57 -19.19
N GLY A 148 -9.53 -8.48 -18.71
CA GLY A 148 -9.75 -9.22 -17.46
C GLY A 148 -9.38 -8.40 -16.22
N SER A 149 -9.83 -8.86 -15.06
CA SER A 149 -9.42 -8.27 -13.78
C SER A 149 -8.07 -8.82 -13.33
N PHE A 150 -7.24 -7.96 -12.74
CA PHE A 150 -5.99 -8.35 -12.10
C PHE A 150 -5.88 -7.64 -10.75
N SER A 151 -5.51 -8.38 -9.69
CA SER A 151 -5.33 -7.79 -8.37
C SER A 151 -3.94 -7.15 -8.24
N LEU A 152 -3.90 -5.81 -8.17
CA LEU A 152 -2.67 -5.04 -7.95
C LEU A 152 -1.96 -5.37 -6.64
N SER A 153 -2.67 -5.95 -5.66
CA SER A 153 -2.07 -6.44 -4.42
C SER A 153 -1.02 -7.53 -4.67
N THR A 154 -1.15 -8.29 -5.76
CA THR A 154 -0.20 -9.34 -6.14
C THR A 154 1.12 -8.76 -6.62
N LEU A 155 1.08 -7.67 -7.40
CA LEU A 155 2.29 -6.92 -7.77
C LEU A 155 2.96 -6.32 -6.52
N ARG A 156 2.17 -5.75 -5.61
CA ARG A 156 2.70 -5.16 -4.36
C ARG A 156 3.47 -6.17 -3.51
N ARG A 157 2.94 -7.38 -3.31
CA ARG A 157 3.62 -8.42 -2.53
C ARG A 157 4.97 -8.79 -3.15
N SER A 158 5.03 -8.85 -4.48
CA SER A 158 6.27 -9.11 -5.20
C SER A 158 7.24 -7.92 -5.14
N GLU A 159 6.73 -6.69 -5.21
CA GLU A 159 7.49 -5.43 -5.08
C GLU A 159 8.29 -5.39 -3.77
N SER A 160 7.65 -5.76 -2.66
CA SER A 160 8.27 -5.86 -1.35
C SER A 160 9.52 -6.75 -1.35
N ARG A 161 9.46 -7.90 -2.01
CA ARG A 161 10.57 -8.85 -2.09
C ARG A 161 11.72 -8.29 -2.92
N LEU A 162 11.42 -7.58 -4.01
CA LEU A 162 12.42 -6.89 -4.83
C LEU A 162 13.11 -5.77 -4.04
N LEU A 163 12.34 -4.95 -3.33
CA LEU A 163 12.89 -3.89 -2.49
C LEU A 163 13.76 -4.43 -1.35
N GLN A 164 13.42 -5.59 -0.78
CA GLN A 164 14.26 -6.27 0.21
C GLN A 164 15.62 -6.70 -0.37
N LEU A 165 15.66 -7.19 -1.62
CA LEU A 165 16.91 -7.54 -2.30
C LEU A 165 17.78 -6.29 -2.53
N ILE A 166 17.17 -5.20 -3.00
CA ILE A 166 17.86 -3.91 -3.21
C ILE A 166 18.45 -3.42 -1.89
N TRP A 167 17.66 -3.47 -0.81
CA TRP A 167 18.11 -3.05 0.52
C TRP A 167 19.29 -3.88 1.03
N GLY A 168 19.21 -5.22 0.90
CA GLY A 168 20.30 -6.11 1.32
C GLY A 168 21.62 -5.85 0.58
N ALA A 169 21.54 -5.46 -0.69
CA ALA A 169 22.71 -5.18 -1.53
C ALA A 169 23.22 -3.74 -1.44
N SER A 170 22.37 -2.76 -1.18
CA SER A 170 22.75 -1.37 -1.41
C SER A 170 23.88 -0.92 -0.49
N ARG A 171 23.88 -1.27 0.82
CA ARG A 171 24.81 -0.75 1.86
C ARG A 171 25.09 0.78 1.78
N ASN A 172 24.34 1.50 0.95
CA ASN A 172 24.62 2.86 0.46
C ASN A 172 23.32 3.64 0.62
N ASP A 173 23.37 4.65 1.49
CA ASP A 173 22.23 5.44 1.93
C ASP A 173 21.54 6.19 0.79
N GLU A 174 22.27 6.55 -0.28
CA GLU A 174 21.76 7.39 -1.37
C GLU A 174 20.60 6.76 -2.15
N LYS A 175 20.62 5.45 -2.36
CA LYS A 175 19.52 4.72 -3.05
C LYS A 175 18.46 4.18 -2.09
N THR A 176 18.64 4.34 -0.78
CA THR A 176 17.77 3.68 0.20
C THR A 176 16.48 4.43 0.49
N HIS A 177 16.33 5.65 -0.02
CA HIS A 177 15.08 6.41 0.04
C HIS A 177 13.89 5.71 -0.64
N LEU A 178 14.16 4.72 -1.49
CA LEU A 178 13.13 3.88 -2.13
C LEU A 178 12.53 2.85 -1.18
N PHE A 179 13.26 2.46 -0.13
CA PHE A 179 12.82 1.48 0.85
C PHE A 179 12.69 2.10 2.23
N ILE A 180 11.51 2.67 2.47
CA ILE A 180 11.19 3.34 3.73
C ILE A 180 11.25 2.41 4.93
N GLY A 181 11.11 1.10 4.69
CA GLY A 181 11.36 0.07 5.69
C GLY A 181 12.71 0.22 6.41
N LYS A 182 13.77 0.72 5.75
CA LYS A 182 15.05 0.98 6.41
C LYS A 182 14.95 2.11 7.43
N TYR A 183 14.26 3.21 7.14
CA TYR A 183 14.13 4.27 8.13
C TYR A 183 13.34 3.80 9.35
N HIS A 184 12.34 2.93 9.14
CA HIS A 184 11.54 2.35 10.22
C HIS A 184 12.41 1.42 11.05
N LEU A 185 13.24 0.61 10.40
CA LEU A 185 14.22 -0.21 11.06
C LEU A 185 15.24 0.62 11.84
N ASN A 186 15.86 1.63 11.23
CA ASN A 186 16.83 2.52 11.88
C ASN A 186 16.21 3.23 13.09
N ALA A 187 14.95 3.66 13.00
CA ALA A 187 14.25 4.31 14.11
C ALA A 187 14.08 3.37 15.29
N VAL A 188 13.69 2.13 14.99
CA VAL A 188 13.56 1.07 16.00
C VAL A 188 14.93 0.65 16.53
N GLU A 189 15.95 0.54 15.71
CA GLU A 189 17.33 0.25 16.11
C GLU A 189 17.87 1.32 17.06
N HIS A 190 17.77 2.61 16.70
CA HIS A 190 18.19 3.70 17.58
C HIS A 190 17.54 3.63 18.96
N PHE A 191 16.25 3.27 19.00
CA PHE A 191 15.50 3.21 20.24
C PHE A 191 15.78 1.93 21.03
N LEU A 192 15.76 0.76 20.39
CA LEU A 192 15.87 -0.54 21.02
C LEU A 192 17.31 -1.02 21.24
N LEU A 193 18.29 -0.61 20.43
CA LEU A 193 19.71 -0.89 20.73
C LEU A 193 20.13 -0.26 22.06
N SER A 194 19.53 0.88 22.43
CA SER A 194 19.72 1.50 23.73
C SER A 194 19.21 0.65 24.91
N LEU A 195 18.34 -0.33 24.65
CA LEU A 195 17.82 -1.30 25.61
C LEU A 195 18.54 -2.64 25.55
N ALA A 196 19.14 -2.96 24.40
CA ALA A 196 19.98 -4.12 24.21
C ALA A 196 21.35 -4.00 24.93
N LYS A 197 21.54 -3.01 25.84
CA LYS A 197 22.80 -2.65 26.55
C LYS A 197 23.65 -3.83 27.09
N THR A 198 23.10 -5.04 27.21
CA THR A 198 23.82 -6.26 27.60
C THR A 198 23.48 -7.51 26.78
N GLY A 199 22.77 -7.42 25.65
CA GLY A 199 22.31 -8.59 24.91
C GLY A 199 22.23 -8.40 23.40
N SER A 200 21.65 -9.39 22.72
CA SER A 200 21.64 -9.48 21.25
C SER A 200 20.42 -8.80 20.64
N PHE A 201 20.65 -8.04 19.59
CA PHE A 201 19.61 -7.58 18.68
C PHE A 201 19.80 -8.25 17.32
N SER A 202 18.72 -8.77 16.74
CA SER A 202 18.75 -9.35 15.39
C SER A 202 17.51 -8.96 14.60
N VAL A 203 17.70 -8.77 13.30
CA VAL A 203 16.65 -8.39 12.36
C VAL A 203 16.81 -9.23 11.11
N ARG A 204 15.67 -9.70 10.60
CA ARG A 204 15.62 -10.35 9.29
C ARG A 204 14.31 -9.99 8.58
N PRO A 205 14.32 -9.88 7.25
CA PRO A 205 13.08 -9.79 6.48
C PRO A 205 12.15 -10.97 6.80
N GLU A 206 10.85 -10.69 6.91
CA GLU A 206 9.82 -11.72 7.03
C GLU A 206 8.91 -11.66 5.79
N SER A 207 8.83 -12.78 5.08
CA SER A 207 7.97 -12.93 3.90
C SER A 207 6.56 -13.40 4.27
N ASP A 208 6.40 -14.07 5.41
CA ASP A 208 5.11 -14.51 5.91
C ASP A 208 4.50 -13.45 6.83
N PHE A 209 3.84 -12.47 6.20
CA PHE A 209 3.16 -11.37 6.90
C PHE A 209 2.06 -11.86 7.85
N THR A 210 1.54 -13.09 7.67
CA THR A 210 0.51 -13.62 8.55
C THR A 210 1.02 -13.81 9.97
N LYS A 211 2.32 -14.07 10.15
CA LYS A 211 2.94 -14.17 11.48
C LYS A 211 2.90 -12.84 12.23
N GLY A 212 3.25 -11.74 11.56
CA GLY A 212 3.15 -10.40 12.15
C GLY A 212 1.71 -10.02 12.47
N ALA A 213 0.78 -10.29 11.53
CA ALA A 213 -0.64 -10.04 11.73
C ALA A 213 -1.23 -10.87 12.88
N GLN A 214 -0.72 -12.06 13.18
CA GLN A 214 -1.21 -12.90 14.27
C GLN A 214 -0.77 -12.41 15.66
N MET A 215 0.11 -11.40 15.76
CA MET A 215 0.54 -10.88 17.05
C MET A 215 -0.64 -10.24 17.81
N PRO A 216 -0.78 -10.52 19.11
CA PRO A 216 -1.94 -10.09 19.90
C PRO A 216 -1.92 -8.60 20.30
N TYR A 217 -0.79 -7.91 20.15
CA TYR A 217 -0.69 -6.48 20.42
C TYR A 217 -0.07 -5.78 19.22
N GLY A 218 -0.63 -4.62 18.88
CA GLY A 218 -0.04 -3.78 17.86
C GLY A 218 -0.25 -2.29 18.08
N ALA A 219 0.71 -1.51 17.60
CA ALA A 219 0.62 -0.06 17.45
C ALA A 219 0.79 0.29 15.97
N LEU A 220 -0.19 0.97 15.40
CA LEU A 220 -0.16 1.42 14.01
C LEU A 220 -0.06 2.95 13.96
N ILE A 221 1.01 3.46 13.37
CA ILE A 221 1.28 4.88 13.25
C ILE A 221 1.06 5.26 11.79
N GLN A 222 0.13 6.17 11.53
CA GLN A 222 -0.04 6.73 10.20
C GLN A 222 0.92 7.91 10.00
N PHE A 223 1.38 8.10 8.76
CA PHE A 223 2.24 9.21 8.36
C PHE A 223 1.62 9.98 7.20
N ASN A 224 1.75 11.30 7.27
CA ASN A 224 1.40 12.23 6.21
C ASN A 224 2.64 13.06 5.82
N GLY A 225 2.62 13.72 4.66
CA GLY A 225 3.71 14.59 4.20
C GLY A 225 4.14 14.28 2.77
N ASP A 226 5.46 14.28 2.53
CA ASP A 226 6.06 13.94 1.23
C ASP A 226 5.72 12.53 0.78
N ARG A 227 5.33 11.68 1.73
CA ARG A 227 4.76 10.34 1.51
C ARG A 227 3.64 10.12 2.50
N ARG A 228 2.68 9.28 2.12
CA ARG A 228 1.60 8.85 3.01
C ARG A 228 1.65 7.36 3.21
N GLY A 229 1.38 6.90 4.41
CA GLY A 229 1.54 5.51 4.74
C GLY A 229 1.30 5.19 6.20
N PHE A 230 1.65 3.98 6.59
CA PHE A 230 1.66 3.55 7.97
C PHE A 230 2.92 2.76 8.30
N ALA A 231 3.30 2.80 9.57
CA ALA A 231 4.28 1.92 10.17
C ALA A 231 3.62 1.24 11.37
N GLY A 232 3.77 -0.07 11.47
CA GLY A 232 3.18 -0.90 12.50
C GLY A 232 4.24 -1.65 13.28
N ILE A 233 4.02 -1.75 14.59
CA ILE A 233 4.80 -2.57 15.52
C ILE A 233 3.86 -3.63 16.07
N TYR A 234 4.23 -4.89 15.93
CA TYR A 234 3.40 -6.04 16.29
C TYR A 234 4.17 -6.94 17.21
N LEU A 235 3.63 -7.22 18.40
CA LEU A 235 4.41 -7.88 19.43
C LEU A 235 3.57 -8.86 20.27
N PRO A 236 4.19 -9.94 20.75
CA PRO A 236 3.58 -10.83 21.72
C PRO A 236 3.54 -10.20 23.11
N GLU A 237 2.70 -10.76 23.97
CA GLU A 237 2.47 -10.24 25.33
C GLU A 237 3.75 -10.15 26.17
N ASN A 238 4.63 -11.14 26.06
CA ASN A 238 5.89 -11.16 26.78
C ASN A 238 6.81 -10.00 26.36
N THR A 239 6.91 -9.69 25.07
CA THR A 239 7.69 -8.54 24.60
C THR A 239 7.11 -7.21 25.10
N LEU A 240 5.77 -7.09 25.14
CA LEU A 240 5.12 -5.90 25.71
C LEU A 240 5.49 -5.71 27.18
N LYS A 241 5.36 -6.78 27.97
CA LYS A 241 5.50 -6.73 29.43
C LYS A 241 6.95 -6.62 29.90
N GLU A 242 7.87 -7.31 29.22
CA GLU A 242 9.26 -7.42 29.68
C GLU A 242 10.18 -6.37 29.04
N ILE A 243 9.81 -5.82 27.88
CA ILE A 243 10.63 -4.85 27.15
C ILE A 243 9.96 -3.49 27.06
N VAL A 244 8.78 -3.41 26.45
CA VAL A 244 8.16 -2.13 26.10
C VAL A 244 7.65 -1.39 27.34
N HIS A 245 6.89 -2.04 28.22
CA HIS A 245 6.35 -1.37 29.40
C HIS A 245 7.44 -0.85 30.35
N PRO A 246 8.46 -1.65 30.73
CA PRO A 246 9.50 -1.15 31.63
C PRO A 246 10.33 -0.02 31.02
N LEU A 247 10.46 -0.01 29.69
CA LEU A 247 11.08 1.09 28.98
C LEU A 247 10.28 2.39 29.13
N ILE A 248 8.96 2.33 28.95
CA ILE A 248 8.10 3.52 28.99
C ILE A 248 7.88 4.02 30.42
N THR A 249 7.66 3.11 31.37
CA THR A 249 7.25 3.47 32.74
C THR A 249 8.37 3.45 33.75
N GLY A 250 9.50 2.81 33.45
CA GLY A 250 10.56 2.52 34.41
C GLY A 250 10.21 1.43 35.42
N SER A 251 9.06 0.76 35.29
CA SER A 251 8.56 -0.24 36.23
C SER A 251 8.44 -1.64 35.61
N ARG A 252 8.74 -2.68 36.40
CA ARG A 252 8.53 -4.09 36.05
C ARG A 252 7.32 -4.71 36.76
N GLU A 253 6.46 -3.89 37.35
CA GLU A 253 5.28 -4.38 38.04
C GLU A 253 4.33 -5.11 37.09
N LYS A 254 3.57 -6.06 37.62
CA LYS A 254 2.61 -6.85 36.84
C LYS A 254 1.48 -5.93 36.36
N ILE A 255 1.29 -5.89 35.04
CA ILE A 255 0.45 -4.89 34.38
C ILE A 255 -0.93 -5.45 34.07
N GLU A 256 -1.98 -4.68 34.35
CA GLU A 256 -3.32 -4.88 33.80
C GLU A 256 -3.38 -4.44 32.34
N ASN A 257 -4.16 -5.13 31.49
CA ASN A 257 -4.20 -4.90 30.04
C ASN A 257 -4.36 -3.42 29.63
N ARG A 258 -5.10 -2.61 30.39
CA ARG A 258 -5.30 -1.18 30.10
C ARG A 258 -3.99 -0.37 30.13
N ARG A 259 -3.17 -0.54 31.17
CA ARG A 259 -1.87 0.15 31.29
C ARG A 259 -0.86 -0.32 30.24
N ALA A 260 -1.03 -1.56 29.75
CA ALA A 260 -0.20 -2.10 28.69
C ALA A 260 -0.49 -1.39 27.34
N LEU A 261 -1.75 -1.03 27.07
CA LEU A 261 -2.12 -0.22 25.90
C LEU A 261 -1.58 1.20 25.98
N ASP A 262 -1.66 1.85 27.14
CA ASP A 262 -1.09 3.20 27.32
C ASP A 262 0.42 3.19 27.02
N SER A 263 1.12 2.15 27.48
CA SER A 263 2.55 1.97 27.21
C SER A 263 2.82 1.72 25.73
N LEU A 264 1.97 0.94 25.07
CA LEU A 264 2.07 0.66 23.64
C LEU A 264 1.80 1.91 22.79
N THR A 265 0.86 2.76 23.20
CA THR A 265 0.54 4.02 22.53
C THR A 265 1.74 4.97 22.65
N GLU A 266 2.31 5.11 23.84
CA GLU A 266 3.48 5.97 24.02
C GLU A 266 4.70 5.43 23.27
N PHE A 267 4.90 4.11 23.28
CA PHE A 267 5.93 3.49 22.47
C PHE A 267 5.73 3.75 20.97
N GLY A 268 4.50 3.68 20.47
CA GLY A 268 4.14 4.04 19.11
C GLY A 268 4.45 5.51 18.78
N ASN A 269 4.15 6.45 19.68
CA ASN A 269 4.47 7.86 19.51
C ASN A 269 5.98 8.07 19.35
N LEU A 270 6.77 7.46 20.24
CA LEU A 270 8.23 7.59 20.26
C LEU A 270 8.85 7.04 18.97
N ILE A 271 8.46 5.83 18.56
CA ILE A 271 8.95 5.23 17.30
C ILE A 271 8.48 6.06 16.10
N GLY A 272 7.24 6.54 16.11
CA GLY A 272 6.69 7.38 15.05
C GLY A 272 7.48 8.67 14.84
N ASN A 273 7.77 9.38 15.93
CA ASN A 273 8.59 10.60 15.90
C ASN A 273 10.02 10.32 15.43
N GLN A 274 10.67 9.29 16.00
CA GLN A 274 12.04 8.93 15.61
C GLN A 274 12.14 8.55 14.13
N PHE A 275 11.12 7.86 13.62
CA PHE A 275 11.04 7.50 12.22
C PHE A 275 10.85 8.72 11.30
N ALA A 276 10.00 9.67 11.69
CA ALA A 276 9.84 10.92 10.97
C ALA A 276 11.14 11.75 10.96
N GLU A 277 11.86 11.81 12.08
CA GLU A 277 13.17 12.47 12.19
C GLU A 277 14.23 11.82 11.28
N ASN A 278 14.30 10.49 11.26
CA ASN A 278 15.22 9.75 10.40
C ASN A 278 14.93 9.99 8.91
N CYS A 279 13.65 10.09 8.55
CA CYS A 279 13.24 10.45 7.19
C CYS A 279 13.63 11.90 6.86
N ALA A 280 13.41 12.84 7.77
CA ALA A 280 13.73 14.25 7.59
C ALA A 280 15.22 14.50 7.33
N GLY A 281 16.10 13.73 7.99
CA GLY A 281 17.55 13.76 7.74
C GLY A 281 17.96 13.42 6.31
N THR A 282 17.06 12.80 5.54
CA THR A 282 17.25 12.47 4.12
C THR A 282 16.39 13.31 3.17
N GLY A 283 15.76 14.38 3.68
CA GLY A 283 14.90 15.26 2.91
C GLY A 283 13.50 14.72 2.65
N ILE A 284 13.04 13.70 3.40
CA ILE A 284 11.66 13.21 3.35
C ILE A 284 10.92 13.73 4.59
N THR A 285 9.96 14.62 4.39
CA THR A 285 9.16 15.20 5.47
C THR A 285 7.97 14.31 5.75
N LEU A 286 7.91 13.74 6.96
CA LEU A 286 6.77 12.97 7.46
C LEU A 286 6.22 13.60 8.74
N GLN A 287 4.92 13.48 8.94
CA GLN A 287 4.19 13.86 10.15
C GLN A 287 3.45 12.63 10.68
N PRO A 288 3.87 12.06 11.82
CA PRO A 288 3.16 10.95 12.45
C PRO A 288 1.83 11.42 13.05
N SER A 289 0.79 10.61 12.88
CA SER A 289 -0.47 10.71 13.62
C SER A 289 -0.37 9.95 14.94
N ALA A 290 -1.34 10.19 15.84
CA ALA A 290 -1.50 9.38 17.05
C ALA A 290 -1.63 7.89 16.69
N PRO A 291 -0.90 6.98 17.36
CA PRO A 291 -0.95 5.56 17.08
C PRO A 291 -2.32 4.97 17.38
N LEU A 292 -2.83 4.15 16.46
CA LEU A 292 -3.93 3.25 16.73
C LEU A 292 -3.38 1.99 17.41
N THR A 293 -3.65 1.83 18.70
CA THR A 293 -3.30 0.63 19.45
C THR A 293 -4.46 -0.34 19.54
N TYR A 294 -4.16 -1.64 19.51
CA TYR A 294 -5.18 -2.66 19.53
C TYR A 294 -4.73 -3.93 20.25
N PHE A 295 -5.73 -4.72 20.65
CA PHE A 295 -5.58 -6.03 21.27
C PHE A 295 -6.32 -7.09 20.44
N GLY A 296 -5.70 -8.24 20.28
CA GLY A 296 -6.24 -9.38 19.53
C GLY A 296 -5.51 -9.61 18.20
N PRO A 297 -5.54 -10.86 17.69
CA PRO A 297 -4.84 -11.22 16.46
C PRO A 297 -5.48 -10.57 15.22
N GLY A 298 -4.75 -9.66 14.59
CA GLY A 298 -4.78 -9.45 13.13
C GLY A 298 -5.90 -8.60 12.54
N GLU A 299 -6.68 -7.86 13.31
CA GLU A 299 -7.76 -7.06 12.70
C GLU A 299 -7.24 -5.86 11.88
N PRO A 300 -6.35 -4.98 12.39
CA PRO A 300 -5.97 -3.79 11.64
C PRO A 300 -5.09 -4.08 10.42
N MET A 301 -4.22 -5.10 10.51
CA MET A 301 -3.39 -5.52 9.36
C MET A 301 -4.19 -6.16 8.24
N LYS A 302 -5.21 -6.99 8.55
CA LYS A 302 -6.09 -7.55 7.52
C LYS A 302 -6.80 -6.45 6.74
N ALA A 303 -7.14 -5.38 7.45
CA ALA A 303 -7.89 -4.25 6.96
C ALA A 303 -7.01 -3.35 6.05
N LEU A 304 -5.75 -3.10 6.44
CA LEU A 304 -4.80 -2.24 5.71
C LEU A 304 -4.10 -2.91 4.51
N GLY A 305 -4.43 -4.18 4.23
CA GLY A 305 -3.83 -4.92 3.12
C GLY A 305 -2.40 -5.43 3.40
N THR A 306 -1.73 -5.87 2.34
CA THR A 306 -0.37 -6.43 2.44
C THR A 306 0.65 -5.29 2.55
N PRO A 307 1.45 -5.20 3.64
CA PRO A 307 2.43 -4.13 3.80
C PRO A 307 3.53 -4.22 2.74
N THR A 308 4.14 -3.09 2.36
CA THR A 308 5.29 -3.09 1.44
C THR A 308 6.57 -3.64 2.08
N TYR A 309 6.66 -3.73 3.40
CA TYR A 309 7.75 -4.43 4.07
C TYR A 309 7.30 -5.06 5.40
N CYS A 310 8.02 -6.11 5.80
CA CYS A 310 7.93 -6.67 7.15
C CYS A 310 9.29 -7.23 7.60
N PHE A 311 9.59 -7.03 8.87
CA PHE A 311 10.79 -7.54 9.52
C PHE A 311 10.41 -8.32 10.77
N TYR A 312 11.02 -9.47 10.94
CA TYR A 312 11.13 -10.13 12.23
C TYR A 312 12.31 -9.52 12.98
N CYS A 313 12.06 -9.05 14.19
CA CYS A 313 13.05 -8.47 15.07
C CYS A 313 13.10 -9.27 16.37
N GLU A 314 14.29 -9.38 16.95
CA GLU A 314 14.50 -10.02 18.24
C GLU A 314 15.46 -9.20 19.08
N ILE A 315 15.06 -8.90 20.32
CA ILE A 315 15.87 -8.18 21.30
C ILE A 315 15.95 -8.98 22.59
N ASN A 316 17.16 -9.36 23.00
CA ASN A 316 17.40 -10.15 24.23
C ASN A 316 16.52 -11.42 24.31
N GLY A 317 16.24 -12.07 23.18
CA GLY A 317 15.36 -13.25 23.08
C GLY A 317 13.86 -12.94 22.99
N TYR A 318 13.46 -11.67 22.97
CA TYR A 318 12.07 -11.23 22.80
C TYR A 318 11.80 -10.82 21.36
N SER A 319 10.90 -11.55 20.71
CA SER A 319 10.54 -11.33 19.31
C SER A 319 9.46 -10.28 19.13
N PHE A 320 9.49 -9.55 18.03
CA PHE A 320 8.41 -8.71 17.55
C PHE A 320 8.53 -8.52 16.02
N TYR A 321 7.52 -7.92 15.41
CA TYR A 321 7.50 -7.62 13.98
C TYR A 321 7.34 -6.13 13.76
N LEU A 322 8.02 -5.64 12.74
CA LEU A 322 7.80 -4.33 12.16
C LEU A 322 7.19 -4.55 10.79
N ALA A 323 6.13 -3.84 10.44
CA ALA A 323 5.64 -3.82 9.08
C ALA A 323 5.20 -2.41 8.72
N GLY A 324 5.09 -2.10 7.44
CA GLY A 324 4.57 -0.81 7.07
C GLY A 324 4.36 -0.69 5.59
N ASP A 325 3.67 0.39 5.23
CA ASP A 325 3.37 0.69 3.86
C ASP A 325 3.36 2.16 3.57
N PHE A 326 4.09 2.59 2.54
CA PHE A 326 4.23 4.00 2.19
C PHE A 326 4.12 4.18 0.69
N ARG A 327 3.31 5.17 0.30
CA ARG A 327 3.02 5.53 -1.08
C ARG A 327 3.48 6.96 -1.33
N LEU A 328 3.89 7.24 -2.57
CA LEU A 328 4.06 8.62 -2.99
C LEU A 328 2.67 9.30 -3.05
N PRO A 329 2.56 10.61 -2.78
CA PRO A 329 1.30 11.33 -2.86
C PRO A 329 0.63 11.21 -4.24
N GLN A 330 1.44 11.05 -5.30
CA GLN A 330 0.97 10.88 -6.69
C GLN A 330 0.54 9.44 -7.02
N ASP A 331 0.98 8.44 -6.23
CA ASP A 331 0.57 7.03 -6.39
C ASP A 331 -0.78 6.76 -5.73
N ILE A 332 -1.24 7.68 -4.88
CA ILE A 332 -2.61 7.67 -4.39
C ILE A 332 -3.43 8.18 -5.56
N PRO A 333 -4.28 7.35 -6.20
CA PRO A 333 -5.24 7.91 -7.13
C PRO A 333 -5.96 9.00 -6.36
N GLU A 334 -5.78 10.26 -6.77
CA GLU A 334 -6.79 11.25 -6.45
C GLU A 334 -8.08 10.57 -6.86
N LEU A 335 -8.97 10.34 -5.88
CA LEU A 335 -10.34 9.99 -6.18
C LEU A 335 -10.91 11.22 -6.88
N SER A 336 -10.51 11.41 -8.14
CA SER A 336 -11.23 12.21 -9.09
C SER A 336 -12.59 11.58 -9.08
N ASN A 337 -13.60 12.37 -8.71
CA ASN A 337 -15.02 12.05 -8.84
C ASN A 337 -15.34 11.77 -10.32
N LYS A 338 -14.77 10.72 -10.89
CA LYS A 338 -15.08 10.23 -12.23
C LYS A 338 -16.26 9.29 -12.05
N GLU A 339 -17.43 9.91 -12.17
CA GLU A 339 -18.64 9.41 -12.82
C GLU A 339 -18.65 7.89 -13.14
N GLY A 340 -18.67 7.06 -12.10
CA GLY A 340 -19.57 5.91 -12.10
C GLY A 340 -20.96 6.45 -11.80
N ASN A 341 -22.01 5.88 -12.40
CA ASN A 341 -23.39 6.38 -12.34
C ASN A 341 -24.05 6.42 -10.93
N TYR A 342 -23.27 6.32 -9.86
CA TYR A 342 -23.65 6.68 -8.51
C TYR A 342 -22.55 7.56 -7.92
N SER A 343 -22.90 8.80 -7.56
CA SER A 343 -21.99 9.63 -6.79
C SER A 343 -21.76 8.93 -5.44
N LEU A 344 -20.51 8.67 -5.05
CA LEU A 344 -20.13 8.22 -3.70
C LEU A 344 -20.93 8.93 -2.57
N PRO A 345 -21.22 10.25 -2.65
CA PRO A 345 -22.14 10.93 -1.73
C PRO A 345 -23.49 10.25 -1.51
N SER A 346 -24.11 9.67 -2.55
CA SER A 346 -25.42 9.01 -2.43
C SER A 346 -25.37 7.75 -1.56
N LEU A 347 -24.31 6.95 -1.62
CA LEU A 347 -24.14 5.76 -0.78
C LEU A 347 -24.02 6.13 0.72
N PHE A 348 -23.39 7.27 1.02
CA PHE A 348 -23.24 7.78 2.38
C PHE A 348 -24.53 8.30 3.01
N GLU A 349 -25.46 8.79 2.19
CA GLU A 349 -26.78 9.18 2.67
C GLU A 349 -27.66 7.96 2.97
N PHE A 350 -27.46 6.84 2.26
CA PHE A 350 -28.27 5.63 2.41
C PHE A 350 -27.77 4.62 3.46
N LEU A 351 -26.47 4.58 3.76
CA LEU A 351 -25.86 3.60 4.67
C LEU A 351 -26.26 3.78 6.14
N PRO A 352 -26.22 4.99 6.72
CA PRO A 352 -26.51 5.19 8.15
C PRO A 352 -27.89 4.66 8.57
N PRO A 353 -28.99 4.95 7.83
CA PRO A 353 -30.31 4.42 8.18
C PRO A 353 -30.38 2.89 8.13
N VAL A 354 -29.71 2.24 7.17
CA VAL A 354 -29.70 0.77 7.05
C VAL A 354 -28.94 0.12 8.20
N ILE A 355 -27.81 0.73 8.60
CA ILE A 355 -26.99 0.28 9.72
C ILE A 355 -27.77 0.48 11.03
N GLU A 356 -28.34 1.65 11.25
CA GLU A 356 -29.18 1.94 12.42
C GLU A 356 -30.34 0.96 12.53
N GLN A 357 -31.05 0.69 11.43
CA GLN A 357 -32.15 -0.28 11.41
C GLN A 357 -31.66 -1.69 11.74
N SER A 358 -30.56 -2.13 11.12
CA SER A 358 -30.00 -3.46 11.35
C SER A 358 -29.52 -3.64 12.78
N LEU A 359 -29.00 -2.57 13.42
CA LEU A 359 -28.52 -2.59 14.80
C LEU A 359 -29.66 -2.47 15.83
N ALA A 360 -30.73 -1.75 15.49
CA ALA A 360 -31.92 -1.66 16.32
C ALA A 360 -32.59 -3.03 16.52
N GLU A 361 -32.52 -3.93 15.53
CA GLU A 361 -32.98 -5.32 15.67
C GLU A 361 -32.26 -6.09 16.78
N TYR A 362 -31.06 -5.66 17.17
CA TYR A 362 -30.25 -6.27 18.23
C TYR A 362 -30.15 -5.39 19.50
N GLU A 363 -30.98 -4.35 19.62
CA GLU A 363 -30.97 -3.39 20.73
C GLU A 363 -29.60 -2.68 20.94
N LEU A 364 -28.79 -2.59 19.88
CA LEU A 364 -27.48 -1.92 19.92
C LEU A 364 -27.63 -0.45 19.55
N LYS A 365 -27.26 0.44 20.48
CA LYS A 365 -27.13 1.88 20.20
C LYS A 365 -25.78 2.16 19.55
N ALA A 366 -25.80 2.80 18.37
CA ALA A 366 -24.59 3.23 17.67
C ALA A 366 -24.65 4.74 17.39
N THR A 367 -23.48 5.37 17.33
CA THR A 367 -23.34 6.75 16.87
C THR A 367 -22.53 6.72 15.57
N ILE A 368 -23.20 7.02 14.46
CA ILE A 368 -22.56 7.07 13.15
C ILE A 368 -22.02 8.50 12.98
N SER A 369 -20.70 8.66 13.12
CA SER A 369 -20.06 9.93 12.81
C SER A 369 -19.92 10.04 11.29
N GLN A 370 -20.56 11.06 10.71
CA GLN A 370 -20.42 11.40 9.30
C GLN A 370 -19.17 12.24 9.01
N GLU A 371 -18.32 12.51 9.99
CA GLU A 371 -17.08 13.25 9.73
C GLU A 371 -16.23 12.46 8.72
N PRO A 372 -16.01 12.99 7.50
CA PRO A 372 -15.14 12.34 6.56
C PRO A 372 -13.71 12.60 7.02
N SER A 373 -13.20 11.80 7.96
CA SER A 373 -11.76 11.75 8.16
C SER A 373 -11.15 10.91 7.05
N GLN A 374 -11.06 11.52 5.85
CA GLN A 374 -10.06 11.17 4.84
C GLN A 374 -8.63 11.12 5.45
N SER A 375 -8.45 11.65 6.67
CA SER A 375 -7.18 11.74 7.39
C SER A 375 -6.82 10.54 8.27
N ASP A 376 -7.71 9.64 8.67
CA ASP A 376 -7.41 8.80 9.84
C ASP A 376 -7.08 7.33 9.56
N LEU A 377 -7.34 6.82 8.35
CA LEU A 377 -6.99 5.45 7.99
C LEU A 377 -6.60 5.30 6.51
N ILE A 378 -5.40 5.78 6.18
CA ILE A 378 -4.79 5.58 4.85
C ILE A 378 -4.02 4.25 4.83
N GLY A 379 -4.48 3.32 3.99
CA GLY A 379 -3.88 1.99 3.79
C GLY A 379 -4.81 0.98 3.12
N PHE A 380 -6.12 1.22 3.22
CA PHE A 380 -7.17 0.41 2.60
C PHE A 380 -7.21 0.64 1.09
N ASP A 381 -6.87 -0.38 0.29
CA ASP A 381 -6.98 -0.34 -1.18
C ASP A 381 -8.44 -0.19 -1.67
N GLY A 382 -9.44 -0.29 -0.77
CA GLY A 382 -10.86 -0.06 -1.05
C GLY A 382 -11.44 1.27 -0.54
N GLY A 383 -10.62 2.13 0.09
CA GLY A 383 -11.08 3.35 0.78
C GLY A 383 -11.94 3.01 2.00
N ILE A 384 -11.52 3.41 3.20
CA ILE A 384 -12.48 3.49 4.30
C ILE A 384 -13.37 4.68 4.01
N THR A 385 -14.66 4.40 3.97
CA THR A 385 -15.70 5.34 3.62
C THR A 385 -16.38 5.87 4.87
N SER A 386 -16.52 5.07 5.94
CA SER A 386 -17.10 5.54 7.21
C SER A 386 -16.58 4.78 8.44
N VAL A 387 -16.61 5.46 9.59
CA VAL A 387 -16.30 4.91 10.91
C VAL A 387 -17.61 4.87 11.73
N VAL A 388 -18.04 3.69 12.14
CA VAL A 388 -19.20 3.53 13.03
C VAL A 388 -18.71 3.23 14.44
N SER A 389 -18.95 4.16 15.36
CA SER A 389 -18.55 4.04 16.75
C SER A 389 -19.73 3.59 17.59
N PHE A 390 -19.53 2.54 18.39
CA PHE A 390 -20.47 2.08 19.40
C PHE A 390 -19.99 2.60 20.74
N VAL A 391 -20.84 3.34 21.44
CA VAL A 391 -20.51 3.95 22.73
C VAL A 391 -21.59 3.53 23.72
N SER A 392 -21.22 2.85 24.80
CA SER A 392 -22.11 2.63 25.94
C SER A 392 -22.43 3.97 26.61
N GLU A 393 -23.64 4.08 27.19
CA GLU A 393 -24.22 5.35 27.68
C GLU A 393 -23.32 6.13 28.67
N ASP A 394 -22.33 5.46 29.28
CA ASP A 394 -21.51 6.02 30.34
C ASP A 394 -20.02 6.24 29.96
N LYS A 395 -19.63 6.05 28.69
CA LYS A 395 -18.22 6.18 28.27
C LYS A 395 -17.99 7.27 27.24
N MET A 396 -16.88 8.01 27.41
CA MET A 396 -16.36 8.97 26.43
C MET A 396 -15.52 8.30 25.33
N THR A 397 -15.30 7.00 25.42
CA THR A 397 -14.49 6.20 24.49
C THR A 397 -15.35 5.11 23.87
N PRO A 398 -15.29 4.89 22.55
CA PRO A 398 -16.07 3.85 21.89
C PRO A 398 -15.69 2.47 22.40
N ASP A 399 -16.69 1.63 22.66
CA ASP A 399 -16.54 0.22 23.03
C ASP A 399 -16.22 -0.64 21.79
N LEU A 400 -16.65 -0.20 20.60
CA LEU A 400 -16.36 -0.84 19.32
C LEU A 400 -16.31 0.22 18.22
N VAL A 401 -15.39 0.07 17.28
CA VAL A 401 -15.28 0.91 16.09
C VAL A 401 -15.32 0.00 14.87
N LEU A 402 -16.35 0.13 14.04
CA LEU A 402 -16.44 -0.59 12.76
C LEU A 402 -15.95 0.30 11.62
N PHE A 403 -15.06 -0.28 10.81
CA PHE A 403 -14.56 0.35 9.60
C PHE A 403 -15.32 -0.18 8.38
N LEU A 404 -16.04 0.69 7.70
CA LEU A 404 -16.69 0.35 6.43
C LEU A 404 -15.75 0.71 5.30
N SER A 405 -15.30 -0.30 4.55
CA SER A 405 -14.59 -0.10 3.29
C SER A 405 -15.51 -0.42 2.11
N CYS A 406 -15.63 0.51 1.18
CA CYS A 406 -16.38 0.31 -0.06
C CYS A 406 -15.52 -0.42 -1.11
N GLU A 407 -15.24 -1.70 -0.88
CA GLU A 407 -14.97 -2.57 -2.02
C GLU A 407 -16.26 -2.81 -2.80
N MET A 408 -16.18 -2.86 -4.14
CA MET A 408 -17.34 -3.05 -5.02
C MET A 408 -18.16 -4.31 -4.65
N SER A 409 -17.48 -5.34 -4.14
CA SER A 409 -18.06 -6.58 -3.62
C SER A 409 -18.98 -6.38 -2.40
N VAL A 410 -18.66 -5.42 -1.52
CA VAL A 410 -19.47 -5.07 -0.35
C VAL A 410 -20.70 -4.26 -0.77
N VAL A 411 -20.52 -3.35 -1.73
CA VAL A 411 -21.63 -2.59 -2.34
C VAL A 411 -22.63 -3.55 -3.00
N ASP A 412 -22.16 -4.51 -3.80
CA ASP A 412 -23.00 -5.53 -4.42
C ASP A 412 -23.73 -6.40 -3.38
N CYS A 413 -23.06 -6.76 -2.28
CA CYS A 413 -23.64 -7.55 -1.19
C CYS A 413 -24.71 -6.77 -0.41
N LEU A 414 -24.48 -5.49 -0.15
CA LEU A 414 -25.43 -4.60 0.53
C LEU A 414 -26.63 -4.31 -0.38
N LEU A 415 -26.42 -3.99 -1.66
CA LEU A 415 -27.49 -3.82 -2.63
C LEU A 415 -28.31 -5.11 -2.80
N GLY A 416 -27.66 -6.27 -2.81
CA GLY A 416 -28.32 -7.57 -2.81
C GLY A 416 -29.15 -7.85 -1.56
N SER A 417 -28.76 -7.29 -0.41
CA SER A 417 -29.50 -7.40 0.86
C SER A 417 -30.65 -6.40 0.92
N THR A 418 -30.45 -5.15 0.51
CA THR A 418 -31.49 -4.11 0.43
C THR A 418 -32.58 -4.47 -0.56
N ASN A 419 -32.23 -5.04 -1.72
CA ASN A 419 -33.21 -5.53 -2.69
C ASN A 419 -34.00 -6.73 -2.15
N ARG A 420 -33.39 -7.60 -1.34
CA ARG A 420 -34.10 -8.68 -0.64
C ARG A 420 -35.04 -8.14 0.44
N MET A 421 -34.61 -7.12 1.19
CA MET A 421 -35.40 -6.48 2.24
C MET A 421 -36.60 -5.73 1.65
N ARG A 422 -36.42 -4.95 0.58
CA ARG A 422 -37.53 -4.31 -0.17
C ARG A 422 -38.52 -5.33 -0.73
N ARG A 423 -38.05 -6.48 -1.21
CA ARG A 423 -38.93 -7.56 -1.70
C ARG A 423 -39.75 -8.19 -0.57
N ARG A 424 -39.20 -8.31 0.65
CA ARG A 424 -39.94 -8.80 1.83
C ARG A 424 -40.99 -7.80 2.27
N LEU A 425 -40.64 -6.53 2.38
CA LEU A 425 -41.60 -5.46 2.75
C LEU A 425 -42.77 -5.38 1.75
N ASN A 426 -42.48 -5.47 0.44
CA ASN A 426 -43.54 -5.50 -0.58
C ASN A 426 -44.35 -6.80 -0.62
N GLN A 427 -43.91 -7.87 0.04
CA GLN A 427 -44.66 -9.12 0.20
C GLN A 427 -45.52 -9.14 1.48
N GLU A 428 -45.22 -8.29 2.46
CA GLU A 428 -46.01 -8.14 3.68
C GLU A 428 -47.17 -7.14 3.51
N ASP A 429 -47.12 -6.30 2.45
CA ASP A 429 -48.17 -5.35 2.06
C ASP A 429 -49.18 -5.92 1.01
N LEU A 430 -49.12 -7.22 0.70
CA LEU A 430 -50.05 -7.98 -0.15
C LEU A 430 -50.68 -9.12 0.66
#